data_AF-A0A831YDL7-F1
#
_entry.id   AF-A0A831YDL7-F1
#
_cell.length_a   1.000
_cell.length_b   1.000
_cell.length_c   1.000
_cell.angle_alpha   90.00
_cell.angle_beta   90.00
_cell.angle_gamma   90.00
#
_symmetry.space_group_name_H-M   'P 1'
#
loop_
_entity.id
_entity.type
_entity.pdbx_description
1 polymer ?
#
loop_
_entity_poly.entity_id
_entity_poly.type
_entity_poly.pdbx_seq_one_letter_code
_entity_poly.pdbx_strand_id
1 'polypeptide(L)' 'MDDLSSVLHEVLKQIATQIVEKAKMGKKLTVREYLFLYLLSEDYKDKERRIKRGMRPPAAGGRVLLNAF' A
#
# COMPACT_ATOMS: atom_id res chain seq x y z
N MET A 1 -15.05 19.01 10.98
CA MET A 1 -14.88 18.03 9.88
C MET A 1 -14.22 16.73 10.37
N ASP A 2 -13.75 16.69 11.61
CA ASP A 2 -12.97 15.60 12.18
C ASP A 2 -13.80 14.37 12.58
N ASP A 3 -15.06 14.56 12.96
CA ASP A 3 -15.92 13.44 13.42
C ASP A 3 -16.19 12.42 12.30
N LEU A 4 -16.48 12.88 11.09
CA LEU A 4 -16.74 11.98 9.95
C LEU A 4 -15.48 11.22 9.54
N SER A 5 -14.32 11.88 9.57
CA SER A 5 -13.03 11.24 9.27
C SER A 5 -12.67 10.20 10.33
N SER A 6 -12.96 10.50 11.61
CA SER A 6 -12.73 9.58 12.73
C SER A 6 -13.63 8.34 12.62
N VAL A 7 -14.93 8.53 12.39
CA VAL A 7 -15.89 7.44 12.19
C VAL A 7 -15.49 6.56 11.01
N LEU A 8 -15.09 7.18 9.89
CA LEU A 8 -14.63 6.43 8.72
C LEU A 8 -13.37 5.60 9.04
N HIS A 9 -12.42 6.18 9.77
CA HIS A 9 -11.20 5.48 10.17
C HIS A 9 -11.52 4.26 11.08
N GLU A 10 -12.42 4.41 12.04
CA GLU A 10 -12.85 3.31 12.90
C GLU A 10 -13.52 2.18 12.12
N VAL A 11 -14.43 2.51 11.20
CA VAL A 11 -15.11 1.53 10.34
C VAL A 11 -14.10 0.78 9.47
N LEU A 12 -13.15 1.49 8.84
CA LEU A 12 -12.09 0.87 8.04
C LEU A 12 -11.23 -0.09 8.87
N LYS A 13 -10.90 0.28 10.11
CA LYS A 13 -10.14 -0.57 11.04
C LYS A 13 -10.92 -1.83 11.41
N GLN A 14 -12.22 -1.73 11.67
CA GLN A 14 -13.07 -2.88 11.96
C GLN A 14 -13.12 -3.85 10.77
N ILE A 15 -13.31 -3.33 9.55
CA ILE A 15 -13.35 -4.14 8.32
C ILE A 15 -12.01 -4.86 8.12
N ALA A 16 -10.87 -4.15 8.23
CA ALA A 16 -9.55 -4.74 8.11
C ALA A 16 -9.34 -5.88 9.13
N THR A 17 -9.77 -5.67 10.38
CA THR A 17 -9.67 -6.66 11.45
C THR A 17 -10.46 -7.92 11.11
N GLN A 18 -11.71 -7.78 10.66
CA GLN A 18 -12.54 -8.93 10.27
C GLN A 18 -11.93 -9.75 9.13
N ILE A 19 -11.34 -9.07 8.14
CA ILE A 19 -10.67 -9.73 7.01
C ILE A 19 -9.42 -10.49 7.48
N VAL A 20 -8.62 -9.88 8.35
CA VAL A 20 -7.42 -10.52 8.91
C VAL A 20 -7.79 -11.74 9.75
N GLU A 21 -8.80 -11.65 10.61
CA GLU A 21 -9.26 -12.80 11.40
C GLU A 21 -9.81 -13.92 10.52
N LYS A 22 -10.56 -13.58 9.46
CA LYS A 22 -11.00 -14.55 8.45
C LYS A 22 -9.81 -15.27 7.82
N ALA A 23 -8.76 -14.55 7.44
CA ALA A 23 -7.53 -15.12 6.87
C ALA A 23 -6.78 -16.01 7.87
N LYS A 24 -6.67 -15.60 9.15
CA LYS A 24 -6.07 -16.40 10.23
C LYS A 24 -6.80 -17.71 10.47
N MET A 25 -8.13 -17.71 10.32
CA MET A 25 -8.95 -18.93 10.36
C MET A 25 -8.77 -19.82 9.12
N GLY A 26 -7.86 -19.50 8.20
CA GLY A 26 -7.60 -20.25 6.98
C GLY A 26 -8.71 -20.12 5.93
N LYS A 27 -9.66 -19.20 6.10
CA LYS A 27 -10.73 -18.99 5.12
C LYS A 27 -10.18 -18.21 3.93
N LYS A 28 -10.54 -18.66 2.73
CA LYS A 28 -10.17 -17.99 1.49
C LYS A 28 -10.76 -16.57 1.46
N LEU A 29 -9.91 -15.58 1.24
CA LEU A 29 -10.36 -14.21 1.00
C LEU A 29 -10.85 -14.06 -0.44
N THR A 30 -11.85 -13.22 -0.61
CA THR A 30 -12.33 -12.78 -1.92
C THR A 30 -11.34 -11.80 -2.53
N VAL A 31 -11.40 -11.63 -3.85
CA VAL A 31 -10.57 -10.65 -4.58
C VAL A 31 -10.75 -9.24 -4.01
N ARG A 32 -11.97 -8.87 -3.60
CA ARG A 32 -12.26 -7.56 -3.00
C ARG A 32 -11.56 -7.39 -1.65
N GLU A 33 -11.56 -8.40 -0.79
CA GLU A 33 -10.89 -8.36 0.51
C GLU A 33 -9.38 -8.28 0.36
N TYR A 34 -8.81 -9.03 -0.61
CA TYR A 34 -7.39 -8.91 -0.95
C TYR A 34 -7.03 -7.51 -1.45
N LEU A 35 -7.84 -6.96 -2.36
CA LEU A 35 -7.62 -5.60 -2.88
C LEU A 35 -7.72 -4.55 -1.78
N PHE A 36 -8.69 -4.69 -0.87
CA PHE A 36 -8.84 -3.80 0.27
C PHE A 36 -7.58 -3.78 1.16
N LEU A 37 -7.05 -4.96 1.52
CA LEU A 37 -5.81 -5.04 2.29
C LEU A 37 -4.60 -4.49 1.52
N TYR A 38 -4.53 -4.73 0.21
CA TYR A 38 -3.48 -4.17 -0.64
C TYR A 38 -3.51 -2.63 -0.66
N LEU A 39 -4.69 -2.02 -0.73
CA LEU A 39 -4.82 -0.55 -0.69
C LEU A 39 -4.41 0.04 0.66
N LEU A 40 -4.56 -0.71 1.75
CA LEU A 40 -4.12 -0.30 3.09
C LEU A 40 -2.62 -0.52 3.33
N SER A 41 -1.94 -1.31 2.49
CA SER A 41 -0.54 -1.65 2.70
C SER A 41 0.38 -0.46 2.40
N GLU A 42 1.55 -0.44 3.06
CA GLU A 42 2.57 0.57 2.80
C GLU A 42 3.07 0.53 1.36
N ASP A 43 3.07 -0.64 0.72
CA ASP A 43 3.43 -0.79 -0.70
C ASP A 43 2.54 0.05 -1.62
N TYR A 44 1.23 0.09 -1.35
CA TYR A 44 0.33 0.91 -2.13
C TYR A 44 0.54 2.39 -1.83
N LYS A 45 0.73 2.77 -0.56
CA LYS A 45 1.03 4.17 -0.19
C LYS A 45 2.31 4.68 -0.85
N ASP A 46 3.34 3.85 -0.94
CA ASP A 46 4.59 4.18 -1.62
C ASP A 46 4.43 4.25 -3.13
N LYS A 47 3.67 3.33 -3.75
CA LYS A 47 3.31 3.43 -5.17
C LYS A 47 2.51 4.69 -5.46
N GLU A 48 1.49 5.00 -4.66
CA GLU A 48 0.68 6.20 -4.78
C GLU A 48 1.54 7.46 -4.63
N ARG A 49 2.45 7.49 -3.64
CA ARG A 49 3.41 8.58 -3.45
C ARG A 49 4.33 8.76 -4.66
N ARG A 50 4.82 7.67 -5.25
CA ARG A 50 5.65 7.69 -6.48
C ARG A 50 4.87 8.20 -7.69
N ILE A 51 3.61 7.80 -7.84
CA ILE A 51 2.73 8.25 -8.92
C ILE A 51 2.42 9.75 -8.77
N LYS A 52 2.02 10.20 -7.57
CA LYS A 52 1.73 11.62 -7.27
C LYS A 52 2.95 12.52 -7.44
N ARG A 53 4.15 12.00 -7.22
CA ARG A 53 5.42 12.72 -7.46
C ARG A 53 5.85 12.72 -8.93
N GLY A 54 5.03 12.16 -9.83
CA GLY A 54 5.26 12.10 -11.28
C GLY A 54 6.54 11.33 -11.59
N MET A 55 6.47 9.99 -11.58
CA MET A 55 7.54 9.04 -11.93
C MET A 55 8.90 9.69 -12.22
N ARG A 56 9.58 10.21 -11.19
CA ARG A 56 10.98 10.60 -11.34
C ARG A 56 11.72 9.28 -11.50
N PRO A 57 12.30 8.97 -12.67
CA PRO A 57 13.13 7.79 -12.78
C PRO A 57 14.22 7.91 -11.71
N PRO A 58 14.71 6.80 -11.12
CA PRO A 58 16.00 6.87 -10.44
C PRO A 58 16.95 7.51 -11.45
N ALA A 59 17.66 8.56 -11.04
CA ALA A 59 18.64 9.20 -11.90
C ALA A 59 19.64 8.11 -12.33
N ALA A 60 19.52 7.63 -13.56
CA ALA A 60 20.54 6.85 -14.23
C ALA A 60 21.70 7.81 -14.48
N GLY A 61 22.52 8.01 -13.47
CA GLY A 61 23.48 9.11 -13.43
C GLY A 61 24.36 9.08 -12.18
N GLY A 62 24.91 7.92 -11.87
CA GLY A 62 25.84 7.71 -10.77
C GLY A 62 26.97 6.75 -11.19
N ARG A 63 27.74 7.17 -12.21
CA ARG A 63 29.09 6.69 -12.58
C ARG A 63 29.41 5.22 -12.26
N VAL A 64 29.12 4.33 -13.20
CA VAL A 64 29.95 3.13 -13.39
C VAL A 64 31.29 3.62 -13.93
N LEU A 65 32.29 3.71 -13.05
CA LEU A 65 33.70 3.88 -13.42
C LEU A 65 34.15 2.58 -14.11
N LEU A 66 33.98 2.54 -15.43
CA LEU A 66 34.76 1.67 -16.30
C LEU A 66 36.13 2.33 -16.53
N ASN A 67 37.12 1.93 -15.74
CA ASN A 67 38.51 1.88 -16.21
C ASN A 67 38.79 0.37 -16.36
N ALA A 68 38.71 -0.23 -17.55
CA ALA A 68 39.61 -0.11 -18.70
C ALA A 68 41.07 -0.44 -18.30
N PHE A 69 41.52 -1.58 -18.84
CA PHE A 69 42.91 -2.04 -18.90
C PHE A 69 43.83 -1.00 -19.56
#